data_AF-A0A7S0WT09-F1
#
_entry.id   AF-A0A7S0WT09-F1
#
_cell.length_a   1.000
_cell.length_b   1.000
_cell.length_c   1.000
_cell.angle_alpha   90.00
_cell.angle_beta   90.00
_cell.angle_gamma   90.00
#
_symmetry.space_group_name_H-M   'P 1'
#
loop_
_entity.id
_entity.type
_entity.pdbx_description
1 polymer ?
#
loop_
_entity_poly.entity_id
_entity_poly.type
_entity_poly.pdbx_seq_one_letter_code
_entity_poly.pdbx_strand_id
1 'polypeptide(L)'
;TACPHLSSLNVASCASLLAPSLMAIAPSRGGALPRLRHLLLSNAGHLLRRPAHRSITLGPLPDLEALQVCEVAVKEPLDLGALAACSQRLRVVQLSELWDLSRSQPRCHALRLPAARVLVVRNSLNEMELDLHAPALTELQLLVPGLKGLRIGPGGAVSKKLQLGGSPGGGAKAQALPQARVTLLRGVLPPDTLTLLGRHSQVGEVLYDDEAAEAMAALRGEISAAIVAQAEAEAAQQAQRE
;
A
#
# COMPACT_ATOMS: atom_id res chain seq x y z
N THR A 1 8.16 -16.60 24.16
CA THR A 1 7.55 -17.94 23.97
C THR A 1 6.96 -17.99 22.57
N ALA A 2 7.27 -19.01 21.79
CA ALA A 2 6.72 -19.15 20.44
C ALA A 2 5.24 -19.56 20.52
N CYS A 3 4.38 -18.93 19.72
CA CYS A 3 2.96 -19.26 19.61
C CYS A 3 2.72 -19.98 18.27
N PRO A 4 3.10 -21.28 18.13
CA PRO A 4 3.12 -21.98 16.83
C PRO A 4 1.72 -22.17 16.21
N HIS A 5 0.67 -22.02 17.01
CA HIS A 5 -0.72 -22.16 16.58
C HIS A 5 -1.42 -20.81 16.33
N LEU A 6 -0.72 -19.69 16.48
CA LEU A 6 -1.30 -18.38 16.26
C LEU A 6 -1.69 -18.21 14.79
N SER A 7 -2.98 -18.13 14.51
CA SER A 7 -3.54 -17.99 13.16
C SER A 7 -3.93 -16.55 12.81
N SER A 8 -4.18 -15.72 13.81
CA SER A 8 -4.53 -14.32 13.65
C SER A 8 -3.80 -13.49 14.68
N LEU A 9 -3.17 -12.41 14.24
CA LEU A 9 -2.44 -11.47 15.07
C LEU A 9 -2.90 -10.06 14.74
N ASN A 10 -3.52 -9.41 15.71
CA ASN A 10 -3.87 -8.01 15.64
C ASN A 10 -2.92 -7.21 16.53
N VAL A 11 -2.19 -6.30 15.90
CA VAL A 11 -1.24 -5.40 16.55
C VAL A 11 -1.66 -3.96 16.26
N ALA A 12 -2.72 -3.53 16.92
CA ALA A 12 -3.24 -2.17 16.86
C ALA A 12 -2.75 -1.34 18.05
N SER A 13 -2.30 -0.10 17.82
CA SER A 13 -2.00 0.88 18.87
C SER A 13 -0.94 0.48 19.90
N CYS A 14 -0.10 -0.51 19.58
CA CYS A 14 0.98 -0.99 20.46
C CYS A 14 2.26 -0.13 20.33
N ALA A 15 2.12 1.20 20.42
CA ALA A 15 3.15 2.20 20.13
C ALA A 15 4.49 2.02 20.89
N SER A 16 4.48 1.34 22.04
CA SER A 16 5.67 1.10 22.88
C SER A 16 6.30 -0.29 22.71
N LEU A 17 5.57 -1.26 22.15
CA LEU A 17 5.97 -2.66 22.17
C LEU A 17 6.66 -3.14 20.88
N LEU A 18 6.64 -2.34 19.81
CA LEU A 18 6.81 -2.88 18.46
C LEU A 18 8.18 -2.66 17.82
N ALA A 19 9.02 -1.81 18.40
CA ALA A 19 10.32 -1.47 17.84
C ALA A 19 11.25 -2.70 17.71
N PRO A 20 11.44 -3.52 18.77
CA PRO A 20 12.17 -4.79 18.67
C PRO A 20 11.26 -5.97 18.26
N SER A 21 9.96 -5.88 18.51
CA SER A 21 9.04 -7.02 18.40
C SER A 21 8.46 -7.23 16.99
N LEU A 22 8.32 -6.18 16.17
CA LEU A 22 8.10 -6.36 14.73
C LEU A 22 9.33 -6.98 14.06
N MET A 23 10.54 -6.60 14.50
CA MET A 23 11.77 -7.32 14.15
C MET A 23 11.82 -8.75 14.72
N ALA A 24 10.96 -9.12 15.68
CA ALA A 24 10.83 -10.48 16.20
C ALA A 24 9.79 -11.33 15.46
N ILE A 25 8.92 -10.73 14.63
CA ILE A 25 8.24 -11.46 13.53
C ILE A 25 9.26 -11.77 12.42
N ALA A 26 10.40 -11.05 12.40
CA ALA A 26 11.53 -11.36 11.54
C ALA A 26 12.37 -12.53 12.11
N PRO A 27 12.94 -13.37 11.22
CA PRO A 27 13.45 -14.71 11.57
C PRO A 27 14.77 -14.73 12.36
N SER A 28 15.41 -13.58 12.62
CA SER A 28 16.73 -13.54 13.27
C SER A 28 16.74 -14.02 14.73
N ARG A 29 15.56 -14.24 15.33
CA ARG A 29 15.42 -14.80 16.70
C ARG A 29 14.49 -16.02 16.81
N GLY A 30 14.28 -16.77 15.72
CA GLY A 30 13.60 -18.08 15.77
C GLY A 30 12.10 -18.03 16.08
N GLY A 31 11.47 -16.86 16.03
CA GLY A 31 10.03 -16.67 16.24
C GLY A 31 9.23 -16.79 14.95
N ALA A 32 9.33 -17.91 14.24
CA ALA A 32 8.43 -18.14 13.11
C ALA A 32 6.98 -18.26 13.64
N LEU A 33 6.05 -17.53 13.04
CA LEU A 33 4.61 -17.73 13.19
C LEU A 33 4.11 -18.49 11.95
N PRO A 34 4.49 -19.77 11.76
CA PRO A 34 4.34 -20.47 10.49
C PRO A 34 2.87 -20.63 10.08
N ARG A 35 1.95 -20.60 11.04
CA ARG A 35 0.51 -20.76 10.85
C ARG A 35 -0.27 -19.44 10.82
N LEU A 36 0.42 -18.29 10.87
CA LEU A 36 -0.26 -17.00 10.88
C LEU A 36 -0.91 -16.77 9.52
N ARG A 37 -2.23 -16.64 9.52
CA ARG A 37 -3.06 -16.39 8.33
C ARG A 37 -3.47 -14.95 8.21
N HIS A 38 -3.72 -14.27 9.33
CA HIS A 38 -4.16 -12.87 9.35
C HIS A 38 -3.21 -12.03 10.18
N LEU A 39 -2.70 -10.95 9.59
CA LEU A 39 -1.87 -9.96 10.28
C LEU A 39 -2.48 -8.57 10.09
N LEU A 40 -2.91 -7.96 11.19
CA LEU A 40 -3.28 -6.55 11.26
C LEU A 40 -2.20 -5.77 11.98
N LEU A 41 -1.66 -4.76 11.32
CA LEU A 41 -0.76 -3.75 11.89
C LEU A 41 -1.49 -2.40 11.80
N SER A 42 -1.90 -1.85 12.93
CA SER A 42 -2.65 -0.59 12.96
C SER A 42 -2.05 0.39 13.97
N ASN A 43 -2.11 1.69 13.66
CA ASN A 43 -1.68 2.77 14.55
C ASN A 43 -0.26 2.52 15.10
N ALA A 44 0.62 2.15 14.19
CA ALA A 44 2.02 1.86 14.47
C ALA A 44 2.92 3.08 14.20
N GLY A 45 2.33 4.22 13.81
CA GLY A 45 3.05 5.40 13.32
C GLY A 45 4.00 6.08 14.31
N HIS A 46 3.81 5.92 15.62
CA HIS A 46 4.77 6.47 16.60
C HIS A 46 6.12 5.72 16.61
N LEU A 47 6.18 4.50 16.07
CA LEU A 47 7.37 3.65 16.14
C LEU A 47 8.53 4.12 15.28
N LEU A 48 8.25 4.84 14.19
CA LEU A 48 9.25 5.12 13.15
C LEU A 48 9.95 6.48 13.35
N ARG A 49 9.66 7.17 14.47
CA ARG A 49 10.43 8.36 14.93
C ARG A 49 11.86 8.01 15.34
N ARG A 50 12.15 6.74 15.68
CA ARG A 50 13.51 6.31 16.06
C ARG A 50 14.30 5.78 14.85
N PRO A 51 15.61 6.10 14.73
CA PRO A 51 16.42 5.76 13.55
C PRO A 51 16.50 4.28 13.17
N ALA A 52 16.23 3.36 14.11
CA ALA A 52 16.29 1.90 13.91
C ALA A 52 15.00 1.29 13.30
N HIS A 53 13.96 2.09 13.06
CA HIS A 53 12.66 1.62 12.58
C HIS A 53 12.23 2.45 11.36
N ARG A 54 13.02 2.45 10.30
CA ARG A 54 12.73 3.27 9.11
C ARG A 54 11.82 2.54 8.11
N SER A 55 11.81 1.22 8.14
CA SER A 55 11.04 0.34 7.26
C SER A 55 10.33 -0.75 8.06
N ILE A 56 9.19 -1.22 7.53
CA ILE A 56 8.52 -2.43 8.01
C ILE A 56 9.03 -3.58 7.14
N THR A 57 9.79 -4.48 7.74
CA THR A 57 10.16 -5.76 7.11
C THR A 57 9.43 -6.88 7.84
N LEU A 58 8.58 -7.59 7.12
CA LEU A 58 7.92 -8.79 7.64
C LEU A 58 8.77 -10.00 7.30
N GLY A 59 8.98 -10.86 8.30
CA GLY A 59 9.64 -12.15 8.11
C GLY A 59 8.83 -13.10 7.23
N PRO A 60 9.35 -14.31 6.95
CA PRO A 60 8.61 -15.32 6.19
C PRO A 60 7.36 -15.75 6.95
N LEU A 61 6.19 -15.51 6.35
CA LEU A 61 4.88 -15.91 6.87
C LEU A 61 4.19 -16.82 5.82
N PRO A 62 4.59 -18.10 5.72
CA PRO A 62 4.23 -18.96 4.58
C PRO A 62 2.73 -19.22 4.43
N ASP A 63 2.00 -19.23 5.54
CA ASP A 63 0.54 -19.40 5.56
C ASP A 63 -0.25 -18.08 5.58
N LEU A 64 0.39 -16.92 5.43
CA LEU A 64 -0.32 -15.64 5.48
C LEU A 64 -1.30 -15.51 4.32
N GLU A 65 -2.56 -15.27 4.64
CA GLU A 65 -3.68 -15.13 3.71
C GLU A 65 -4.14 -13.67 3.57
N ALA A 66 -4.08 -12.91 4.67
CA ALA A 66 -4.48 -11.50 4.71
C ALA A 66 -3.48 -10.65 5.49
N LEU A 67 -3.07 -9.54 4.87
CA LEU A 67 -2.27 -8.48 5.50
C LEU A 67 -3.04 -7.17 5.47
N GLN A 68 -3.16 -6.53 6.62
CA GLN A 68 -3.66 -5.17 6.72
C GLN A 68 -2.66 -4.29 7.47
N VAL A 69 -2.28 -3.18 6.85
CA VAL A 69 -1.37 -2.16 7.41
C VAL A 69 -2.11 -0.83 7.38
N CYS A 70 -2.42 -0.29 8.55
CA CYS A 70 -3.23 0.91 8.71
C CYS A 70 -2.53 1.93 9.61
N GLU A 71 -2.61 3.23 9.27
CA GLU A 71 -2.17 4.34 10.13
C GLU A 71 -0.72 4.16 10.59
N VAL A 72 0.16 4.01 9.60
CA VAL A 72 1.58 3.79 9.82
C VAL A 72 2.36 4.93 9.19
N ALA A 73 3.05 5.68 10.02
CA ALA A 73 4.03 6.66 9.59
C ALA A 73 5.35 5.97 9.23
N VAL A 74 5.69 5.87 7.95
CA VAL A 74 6.91 5.26 7.41
C VAL A 74 7.92 6.32 6.99
N LYS A 75 9.22 6.06 7.20
CA LYS A 75 10.30 6.94 6.71
C LYS A 75 10.90 6.43 5.40
N GLU A 76 10.77 5.13 5.15
CA GLU A 76 11.17 4.45 3.92
C GLU A 76 9.95 3.74 3.30
N PRO A 77 9.96 3.49 1.98
CA PRO A 77 8.87 2.77 1.32
C PRO A 77 8.62 1.41 1.98
N LEU A 78 7.34 1.05 2.11
CA LEU A 78 6.94 -0.28 2.49
C LEU A 78 7.41 -1.30 1.44
N ASP A 79 8.39 -2.14 1.80
CA ASP A 79 8.86 -3.24 0.97
C ASP A 79 8.15 -4.54 1.37
N LEU A 80 7.19 -4.96 0.54
CA LEU A 80 6.49 -6.23 0.69
C LEU A 80 7.13 -7.36 -0.13
N GLY A 81 8.26 -7.12 -0.82
CA GLY A 81 8.91 -8.09 -1.70
C GLY A 81 9.34 -9.36 -0.97
N ALA A 82 9.95 -9.21 0.20
CA ALA A 82 10.36 -10.36 1.02
C ALA A 82 9.15 -11.17 1.54
N LEU A 83 8.09 -10.48 1.98
CA LEU A 83 6.85 -11.13 2.41
C LEU A 83 6.23 -11.92 1.26
N ALA A 84 6.13 -11.28 0.09
CA ALA A 84 5.50 -11.86 -1.09
C ALA A 84 6.27 -13.05 -1.66
N ALA A 85 7.61 -13.06 -1.55
CA ALA A 85 8.43 -14.20 -1.93
C ALA A 85 8.10 -15.45 -1.10
N CYS A 86 7.79 -15.26 0.19
CA CYS A 86 7.54 -16.35 1.13
C CYS A 86 6.06 -16.69 1.33
N SER A 87 5.14 -15.77 1.05
CA SER A 87 3.70 -15.89 1.39
C SER A 87 2.88 -16.22 0.14
N GLN A 88 3.02 -17.44 -0.38
CA GLN A 88 2.31 -17.90 -1.59
C GLN A 88 0.78 -17.92 -1.43
N ARG A 89 0.28 -17.79 -0.19
CA ARG A 89 -1.15 -17.77 0.14
C ARG A 89 -1.72 -16.37 0.34
N LEU A 90 -0.90 -15.32 0.22
CA LEU A 90 -1.34 -13.95 0.50
C LEU A 90 -2.34 -13.51 -0.58
N ARG A 91 -3.63 -13.47 -0.21
CA ARG A 91 -4.75 -13.18 -1.12
C ARG A 91 -5.24 -11.75 -0.99
N VAL A 92 -5.21 -11.21 0.23
CA VAL A 92 -5.76 -9.89 0.54
C VAL A 92 -4.67 -9.02 1.12
N VAL A 93 -4.46 -7.86 0.53
CA VAL A 93 -3.55 -6.83 1.05
C VAL A 93 -4.32 -5.52 1.15
N GLN A 94 -4.36 -4.95 2.35
CA GLN A 94 -4.93 -3.64 2.59
C GLN A 94 -3.87 -2.72 3.17
N LEU A 95 -3.67 -1.59 2.50
CA LEU A 95 -2.80 -0.51 2.91
C LEU A 95 -3.67 0.72 3.14
N SER A 96 -3.66 1.28 4.35
CA SER A 96 -4.48 2.45 4.68
C SER A 96 -3.66 3.45 5.47
N GLU A 97 -3.75 4.74 5.15
CA GLU A 97 -3.09 5.80 5.93
C GLU A 97 -1.59 5.54 6.14
N LEU A 98 -0.89 5.23 5.04
CA LEU A 98 0.55 5.14 5.03
C LEU A 98 1.13 6.55 4.98
N TRP A 99 1.64 7.05 6.11
CA TRP A 99 2.19 8.39 6.18
C TRP A 99 3.67 8.41 5.84
N ASP A 100 4.07 8.99 4.71
CA ASP A 100 5.49 9.17 4.41
C ASP A 100 6.00 10.38 5.21
N LEU A 101 6.92 10.14 6.14
CA LEU A 101 7.58 11.16 6.94
C LEU A 101 8.80 11.77 6.24
N SER A 102 9.16 11.27 5.05
CA SER A 102 10.30 11.78 4.30
C SER A 102 9.93 13.09 3.59
N ARG A 103 10.65 14.17 3.92
CA ARG A 103 10.38 15.54 3.44
C ARG A 103 10.76 15.78 1.97
N SER A 104 11.12 14.74 1.23
CA SER A 104 11.84 14.89 -0.04
C SER A 104 11.35 13.86 -1.05
N GLN A 105 10.38 14.32 -1.86
CA GLN A 105 9.79 13.69 -3.05
C GLN A 105 8.80 12.54 -2.82
N PRO A 106 7.73 12.43 -3.65
CA PRO A 106 6.84 11.28 -3.63
C PRO A 106 7.64 10.02 -3.92
N ARG A 107 7.61 9.04 -3.01
CA ARG A 107 8.29 7.76 -3.21
C ARG A 107 7.39 6.79 -3.94
N CYS A 108 7.94 6.15 -4.96
CA CYS A 108 7.27 5.04 -5.63
C CYS A 108 7.31 3.79 -4.76
N HIS A 109 6.13 3.32 -4.33
CA HIS A 109 5.97 2.07 -3.61
C HIS A 109 5.87 0.91 -4.60
N ALA A 110 6.89 0.06 -4.62
CA ALA A 110 6.88 -1.17 -5.42
C ALA A 110 6.18 -2.29 -4.67
N LEU A 111 5.01 -2.72 -5.16
CA LEU A 111 4.22 -3.81 -4.59
C LEU A 111 4.35 -5.03 -5.50
N ARG A 112 5.17 -6.00 -5.10
CA ARG A 112 5.30 -7.29 -5.79
C ARG A 112 4.46 -8.31 -5.04
N LEU A 113 3.29 -8.67 -5.55
CA LEU A 113 2.28 -9.49 -4.86
C LEU A 113 1.74 -10.59 -5.80
N PRO A 114 2.53 -11.64 -6.11
CA PRO A 114 2.21 -12.60 -7.16
C PRO A 114 0.93 -13.41 -6.92
N ALA A 115 0.56 -13.63 -5.66
CA ALA A 115 -0.62 -14.41 -5.26
C ALA A 115 -1.84 -13.55 -4.85
N ALA A 116 -1.68 -12.23 -4.74
CA ALA A 116 -2.75 -11.36 -4.24
C ALA A 116 -3.88 -11.24 -5.27
N ARG A 117 -5.11 -11.40 -4.80
CA ARG A 117 -6.34 -11.27 -5.58
C ARG A 117 -7.02 -9.93 -5.33
N VAL A 118 -6.91 -9.43 -4.11
CA VAL A 118 -7.52 -8.17 -3.68
C VAL A 118 -6.44 -7.26 -3.11
N LEU A 119 -6.31 -6.08 -3.69
CA LEU A 119 -5.46 -5.01 -3.18
C LEU A 119 -6.29 -3.75 -2.94
N VAL A 120 -6.29 -3.28 -1.70
CA VAL A 120 -6.94 -2.03 -1.30
C VAL A 120 -5.87 -1.06 -0.83
N VAL A 121 -5.77 0.11 -1.45
CA VAL A 121 -4.88 1.19 -1.03
C VAL A 121 -5.71 2.44 -0.75
N ARG A 122 -5.64 2.94 0.48
CA ARG A 122 -6.33 4.15 0.93
C ARG A 122 -5.31 5.11 1.54
N ASN A 123 -5.25 6.35 1.09
CA ASN A 123 -4.33 7.34 1.66
C ASN A 123 -4.88 8.74 1.45
N SER A 124 -5.33 9.38 2.53
CA SER A 124 -5.97 10.69 2.47
C SER A 124 -4.98 11.86 2.40
N LEU A 125 -3.80 11.70 3.01
CA LEU A 125 -2.90 12.81 3.29
C LEU A 125 -1.76 12.96 2.28
N ASN A 126 -1.15 11.86 1.87
CA ASN A 126 0.10 11.93 1.11
C ASN A 126 -0.05 11.69 -0.38
N GLU A 127 0.86 12.32 -1.10
CA GLU A 127 1.09 11.98 -2.50
C GLU A 127 1.79 10.62 -2.59
N MET A 128 1.39 9.80 -3.55
CA MET A 128 1.89 8.44 -3.69
C MET A 128 2.10 8.08 -5.16
N GLU A 129 3.14 7.29 -5.44
CA GLU A 129 3.27 6.57 -6.69
C GLU A 129 3.28 5.06 -6.42
N LEU A 130 2.62 4.27 -7.26
CA LEU A 130 2.51 2.83 -7.12
C LEU A 130 3.09 2.11 -8.34
N ASP A 131 3.98 1.15 -8.12
CA ASP A 131 4.45 0.18 -9.10
C ASP A 131 4.00 -1.22 -8.67
N LEU A 132 2.90 -1.68 -9.26
CA LEU A 132 2.20 -2.90 -8.89
C LEU A 132 2.53 -4.05 -9.85
N HIS A 133 3.01 -5.15 -9.29
CA HIS A 133 3.10 -6.42 -9.97
C HIS A 133 2.29 -7.47 -9.20
N ALA A 134 1.06 -7.69 -9.63
CA ALA A 134 0.13 -8.66 -9.04
C ALA A 134 -0.62 -9.43 -10.15
N PRO A 135 0.00 -10.45 -10.77
CA PRO A 135 -0.60 -11.20 -11.88
C PRO A 135 -1.90 -11.95 -11.55
N ALA A 136 -2.17 -12.26 -10.28
CA ALA A 136 -3.39 -12.93 -9.84
C ALA A 136 -4.51 -11.96 -9.39
N LEU A 137 -4.31 -10.65 -9.58
CA LEU A 137 -5.22 -9.63 -9.07
C LEU A 137 -6.56 -9.68 -9.81
N THR A 138 -7.64 -9.76 -9.04
CA THR A 138 -9.02 -9.69 -9.53
C THR A 138 -9.69 -8.38 -9.14
N GLU A 139 -9.20 -7.72 -8.09
CA GLU A 139 -9.76 -6.48 -7.58
C GLU A 139 -8.67 -5.53 -7.07
N LEU A 140 -8.72 -4.28 -7.54
CA LEU A 140 -7.87 -3.19 -7.12
C LEU A 140 -8.73 -2.00 -6.72
N GLN A 141 -8.65 -1.56 -5.46
CA GLN A 141 -9.29 -0.34 -5.00
C GLN A 141 -8.22 0.70 -4.64
N LEU A 142 -8.19 1.83 -5.35
CA LEU A 142 -7.28 2.95 -5.10
C LEU A 142 -8.06 4.17 -4.65
N LEU A 143 -8.11 4.37 -3.33
CA LEU A 143 -8.73 5.52 -2.69
C LEU A 143 -7.63 6.49 -2.22
N VAL A 144 -6.93 7.10 -3.18
CA VAL A 144 -5.74 7.92 -2.92
C VAL A 144 -5.85 9.25 -3.68
N PRO A 145 -6.39 10.33 -3.08
CA PRO A 145 -6.52 11.63 -3.76
C PRO A 145 -5.19 12.21 -4.27
N GLY A 146 -4.07 11.86 -3.62
CA GLY A 146 -2.72 12.29 -3.98
C GLY A 146 -1.96 11.35 -4.93
N LEU A 147 -2.60 10.40 -5.61
CA LEU A 147 -1.87 9.45 -6.47
C LEU A 147 -1.25 10.21 -7.65
N LYS A 148 0.07 10.22 -7.77
CA LYS A 148 0.80 10.86 -8.87
C LYS A 148 1.02 9.93 -10.06
N GLY A 149 1.04 8.62 -9.80
CA GLY A 149 1.31 7.62 -10.83
C GLY A 149 0.95 6.21 -10.40
N LEU A 150 0.48 5.43 -11.37
CA LEU A 150 0.20 4.00 -11.24
C LEU A 150 0.85 3.25 -12.41
N ARG A 151 1.64 2.23 -12.09
CA ARG A 151 2.23 1.30 -13.05
C ARG A 151 1.76 -0.12 -12.70
N ILE A 152 1.31 -0.87 -13.69
CA ILE A 152 0.85 -2.26 -13.53
C ILE A 152 1.68 -3.16 -14.47
N GLY A 153 2.24 -4.26 -13.94
CA GLY A 153 2.89 -5.30 -14.73
C GLY A 153 4.35 -5.61 -14.36
N PRO A 154 4.91 -6.73 -14.85
CA PRO A 154 6.32 -7.05 -14.66
C PRO A 154 7.19 -6.06 -15.43
N GLY A 155 7.88 -5.17 -14.72
CA GLY A 155 8.96 -4.38 -15.31
C GLY A 155 8.61 -2.94 -15.69
N GLY A 156 7.68 -2.27 -14.99
CA GLY A 156 7.61 -0.81 -14.87
C GLY A 156 8.15 -0.01 -16.07
N ALA A 157 7.69 -0.29 -17.28
CA ALA A 157 8.14 0.45 -18.44
C ALA A 157 7.44 1.80 -18.39
N VAL A 158 8.24 2.86 -18.29
CA VAL A 158 7.83 4.18 -18.78
C VAL A 158 7.43 3.96 -20.23
N SER A 159 6.13 3.85 -20.52
CA SER A 159 5.63 3.89 -21.89
C SER A 159 5.67 5.33 -22.40
N LYS A 160 6.87 5.93 -22.42
CA LYS A 160 7.20 7.00 -23.34
C LYS A 160 7.54 6.35 -24.67
N LYS A 161 6.51 5.86 -25.37
CA LYS A 161 6.34 5.98 -26.82
C LYS A 161 5.10 5.19 -27.24
N LEU A 162 4.10 5.95 -27.68
CA LEU A 162 3.18 5.54 -28.73
C LEU A 162 3.88 4.63 -29.75
N GLN A 163 3.34 3.44 -29.96
CA GLN A 163 3.23 2.87 -31.30
C GLN A 163 1.76 2.52 -31.54
N LEU A 164 1.06 3.48 -32.15
CA LEU A 164 -0.06 3.20 -33.03
C LEU A 164 0.50 2.45 -34.25
N GLY A 165 -0.01 1.26 -34.53
CA GLY A 165 0.24 0.52 -35.78
C GLY A 165 0.86 -0.86 -35.59
N GLY A 166 0.03 -1.89 -35.73
CA GLY A 166 0.45 -3.29 -35.82
C GLY A 166 -0.75 -4.24 -35.78
N SER A 167 -1.21 -4.65 -36.96
CA SER A 167 -2.38 -5.49 -37.28
C SER A 167 -2.51 -6.80 -36.48
N PRO A 168 -3.74 -7.39 -36.42
CA PRO A 168 -4.02 -8.62 -35.69
C PRO A 168 -3.41 -9.81 -36.42
N GLY A 169 -2.53 -10.55 -35.75
CA GLY A 169 -1.97 -11.78 -36.28
C GLY A 169 -1.53 -12.69 -35.14
N GLY A 170 -2.17 -13.85 -35.04
CA GLY A 170 -1.70 -14.94 -34.20
C GLY A 170 -2.75 -15.44 -33.22
N GLY A 171 -3.58 -16.37 -33.69
CA GLY A 171 -4.43 -17.18 -32.83
C GLY A 171 -3.58 -18.02 -31.88
N ALA A 172 -3.52 -17.59 -30.63
CA ALA A 172 -3.36 -18.48 -29.50
C ALA A 172 -4.66 -18.37 -28.71
N LYS A 173 -5.25 -19.51 -28.32
CA LYS A 173 -6.32 -19.53 -27.32
C LYS A 173 -5.76 -18.88 -26.06
N ALA A 174 -5.96 -17.57 -25.91
CA ALA A 174 -5.69 -16.85 -24.70
C ALA A 174 -6.56 -17.52 -23.65
N GLN A 175 -5.95 -18.31 -22.76
CA GLN A 175 -6.57 -18.56 -21.47
C GLN A 175 -6.95 -17.18 -20.96
N ALA A 176 -8.26 -16.94 -20.83
CA ALA A 176 -8.77 -15.67 -20.36
C ALA A 176 -8.15 -15.43 -18.98
N LEU A 177 -7.11 -14.61 -18.94
CA LEU A 177 -6.53 -14.17 -17.69
C LEU A 177 -7.66 -13.47 -16.94
N PRO A 178 -7.88 -13.78 -15.65
CA PRO A 178 -8.87 -13.06 -14.88
C PRO A 178 -8.51 -11.58 -14.94
N GLN A 179 -9.40 -10.79 -15.54
CA GLN A 179 -9.20 -9.36 -15.65
C GLN A 179 -9.60 -8.70 -14.33
N ALA A 180 -8.78 -7.79 -13.83
CA ALA A 180 -9.01 -7.09 -12.57
C ALA A 180 -10.07 -6.00 -12.75
N ARG A 181 -10.99 -5.90 -11.78
CA ARG A 181 -11.82 -4.72 -11.58
C ARG A 181 -11.01 -3.67 -10.82
N VAL A 182 -10.89 -2.48 -11.39
CA VAL A 182 -10.15 -1.37 -10.80
C VAL A 182 -11.14 -0.29 -10.40
N THR A 183 -11.16 0.10 -9.13
CA THR A 183 -11.98 1.19 -8.61
C THR A 183 -11.07 2.33 -8.15
N LEU A 184 -11.33 3.55 -8.61
CA LEU A 184 -10.50 4.74 -8.37
C LEU A 184 -11.36 5.88 -7.82
N LEU A 185 -10.78 6.85 -7.11
CA LEU A 185 -11.47 8.14 -6.92
C LEU A 185 -11.37 8.97 -8.21
N ARG A 186 -12.36 9.82 -8.44
CA ARG A 186 -12.35 10.74 -9.58
C ARG A 186 -11.17 11.72 -9.50
N GLY A 187 -10.52 11.98 -10.63
CA GLY A 187 -9.42 12.94 -10.73
C GLY A 187 -8.07 12.48 -10.15
N VAL A 188 -7.96 11.21 -9.75
CA VAL A 188 -6.76 10.65 -9.13
C VAL A 188 -5.63 10.37 -10.13
N LEU A 189 -5.94 10.16 -11.41
CA LEU A 189 -4.95 9.87 -12.45
C LEU A 189 -5.10 10.82 -13.64
N PRO A 190 -3.99 11.18 -14.32
CA PRO A 190 -4.05 11.92 -15.58
C PRO A 190 -4.87 11.16 -16.64
N PRO A 191 -5.53 11.88 -17.58
CA PRO A 191 -6.36 11.27 -18.64
C PRO A 191 -5.63 10.20 -19.48
N ASP A 192 -4.34 10.41 -19.75
CA ASP A 192 -3.52 9.46 -20.50
C ASP A 192 -3.32 8.15 -19.73
N THR A 193 -3.07 8.24 -18.42
CA THR A 193 -2.92 7.07 -17.54
C THR A 193 -4.23 6.29 -17.44
N LEU A 194 -5.38 6.99 -17.35
CA LEU A 194 -6.70 6.36 -17.36
C LEU A 194 -6.97 5.61 -18.67
N THR A 195 -6.61 6.23 -19.80
CA THR A 195 -6.75 5.61 -21.12
C THR A 195 -5.86 4.37 -21.25
N LEU A 196 -4.62 4.43 -20.74
CA LEU A 196 -3.71 3.29 -20.71
C LEU A 196 -4.23 2.18 -19.80
N LEU A 197 -4.79 2.52 -18.64
CA LEU A 197 -5.37 1.57 -17.70
C LEU A 197 -6.53 0.81 -18.31
N GLY A 198 -7.48 1.50 -18.97
CA GLY A 198 -8.61 0.86 -19.63
C GLY A 198 -8.25 -0.02 -20.83
N ARG A 199 -7.02 0.09 -21.36
CA ARG A 199 -6.50 -0.75 -22.45
C ARG A 199 -5.56 -1.85 -21.96
N HIS A 200 -5.27 -1.87 -20.66
CA HIS A 200 -4.29 -2.81 -20.10
C HIS A 200 -4.87 -4.23 -20.08
N SER A 201 -4.09 -5.23 -20.51
CA SER A 201 -4.58 -6.61 -20.66
C SER A 201 -5.04 -7.29 -19.37
N GLN A 202 -4.55 -6.79 -18.22
CA GLN A 202 -4.93 -7.28 -16.89
C GLN A 202 -6.11 -6.51 -16.27
N VAL A 203 -6.64 -5.47 -16.93
CA VAL A 203 -7.75 -4.66 -16.41
C VAL A 203 -8.99 -4.96 -17.22
N GLY A 204 -10.06 -5.35 -16.54
CA GLY A 204 -11.34 -5.71 -17.16
C GLY A 204 -12.33 -4.56 -17.10
N GLU A 205 -12.33 -3.85 -15.97
CA GLU A 205 -13.26 -2.76 -15.72
C GLU A 205 -12.57 -1.67 -14.91
N VAL A 206 -12.86 -0.41 -15.23
CA VAL A 206 -12.44 0.76 -14.45
C VAL A 206 -13.69 1.49 -13.97
N LEU A 207 -13.83 1.63 -12.66
CA LEU A 207 -14.93 2.30 -11.99
C LEU A 207 -14.44 3.49 -11.18
N TYR A 208 -15.33 4.45 -10.98
CA TYR A 208 -15.12 5.57 -10.08
C TYR A 208 -15.97 5.41 -8.81
N ASP A 209 -15.38 5.71 -7.67
CA ASP A 209 -16.05 5.79 -6.38
C ASP A 209 -16.16 7.28 -5.97
N ASP A 210 -17.27 7.90 -6.38
CA ASP A 210 -17.52 9.33 -6.13
C ASP A 210 -17.86 9.60 -4.66
N GLU A 211 -18.56 8.68 -3.98
CA GLU A 211 -18.88 8.79 -2.56
C GLU A 211 -17.62 8.78 -1.70
N ALA A 212 -16.68 7.86 -1.99
CA ALA A 212 -15.39 7.87 -1.33
C ALA A 212 -14.56 9.11 -1.69
N ALA A 213 -14.72 9.66 -2.90
CA ALA A 213 -13.99 10.87 -3.31
C ALA A 213 -14.43 12.08 -2.47
N GLU A 214 -15.74 12.26 -2.30
CA GLU A 214 -16.33 13.31 -1.48
C GLU A 214 -15.95 13.15 0.01
N ALA A 215 -16.07 11.94 0.55
CA ALA A 215 -15.70 11.66 1.94
C ALA A 215 -14.21 11.94 2.22
N MET A 216 -13.33 11.56 1.29
CA MET A 216 -11.89 11.81 1.41
C MET A 216 -11.54 13.30 1.25
N ALA A 217 -12.27 14.04 0.41
CA ALA A 217 -12.12 15.49 0.28
C ALA A 217 -12.50 16.22 1.58
N ALA A 218 -13.60 15.80 2.23
CA ALA A 218 -14.02 16.35 3.52
C ALA A 218 -12.96 16.08 4.61
N LEU A 219 -12.51 14.83 4.75
CA LEU A 219 -11.52 14.45 5.76
C LEU A 219 -10.19 15.20 5.60
N ARG A 220 -9.74 15.42 4.35
CA ARG A 220 -8.51 16.18 4.08
C ARG A 220 -8.60 17.62 4.60
N GLY A 221 -9.75 18.27 4.45
CA GLY A 221 -10.00 19.62 4.95
C GLY A 221 -9.89 19.67 6.48
N GLU A 222 -10.52 18.72 7.16
CA GLU A 222 -10.49 18.60 8.63
C GLU A 222 -9.08 18.35 9.18
N ILE A 223 -8.33 17.40 8.59
CA ILE A 223 -6.98 17.08 9.05
C ILE A 223 -6.01 18.24 8.79
N SER A 224 -6.13 18.89 7.62
CA SER A 224 -5.28 20.04 7.30
C SER A 224 -5.49 21.18 8.31
N ALA A 225 -6.74 21.44 8.73
CA ALA A 225 -7.04 22.40 9.78
C ALA A 225 -6.45 21.99 11.15
N ALA A 226 -6.54 20.71 11.52
CA ALA A 226 -5.99 20.20 12.78
C ALA A 226 -4.46 20.29 12.84
N ILE A 227 -3.76 19.97 11.75
CA ILE A 227 -2.30 20.09 11.67
C ILE A 227 -1.85 21.55 11.82
N VAL A 228 -2.54 22.48 11.15
CA VAL A 228 -2.24 23.92 11.26
C VAL A 228 -2.47 24.41 12.69
N ALA A 229 -3.61 24.09 13.29
CA ALA A 229 -3.93 24.48 14.67
C ALA A 229 -2.90 23.92 15.68
N GLN A 230 -2.41 22.70 15.47
CA GLN A 230 -1.38 22.11 16.33
C GLN A 230 -0.02 22.79 16.13
N ALA A 231 0.38 23.12 14.90
CA ALA A 231 1.62 23.85 14.64
C ALA A 231 1.60 25.25 15.27
N GLU A 232 0.47 25.95 15.23
CA GLU A 232 0.27 27.25 15.89
C GLU A 232 0.34 27.14 17.41
N ALA A 233 -0.28 26.11 17.99
CA ALA A 233 -0.21 25.85 19.42
C ALA A 233 1.22 25.52 19.89
N GLU A 234 1.97 24.73 19.11
CA GLU A 234 3.38 24.42 19.40
C GLU A 234 4.28 25.66 19.29
N ALA A 235 4.08 26.51 18.27
CA ALA A 235 4.80 27.77 18.13
C ALA A 235 4.52 28.74 19.28
N ALA A 236 3.26 28.85 19.71
CA ALA A 236 2.87 29.68 20.85
C ALA A 236 3.48 29.16 22.17
N GLN A 237 3.53 27.85 22.38
CA GLN A 237 4.17 27.25 23.55
C GLN A 237 5.69 27.44 23.56
N GLN A 238 6.33 27.45 22.38
CA GLN A 238 7.77 27.65 22.26
C GLN A 238 8.15 29.11 22.53
N ALA A 239 7.37 30.07 22.04
CA ALA A 239 7.55 31.50 22.32
C ALA A 239 7.33 31.87 23.81
N GLN A 240 6.59 31.06 24.58
CA GLN A 240 6.43 31.26 26.02
C GLN A 240 7.57 30.67 26.86
N ARG A 241 8.43 29.85 26.26
CA ARG A 241 9.57 29.21 26.93
C ARG A 241 10.90 29.92 26.69
N GLU A 242 10.93 30.88 25.77
CA GLU A 242 12.05 31.77 25.46
C GLU A 242 11.84 33.12 26.16
#